data_AF-A0A3G1KZY2-F1
#
_entry.id   AF-A0A3G1KZY2-F1
#
_cell.length_a   1.000
_cell.length_b   1.000
_cell.length_c   1.000
_cell.angle_alpha   90.00
_cell.angle_beta   90.00
_cell.angle_gamma   90.00
#
_symmetry.space_group_name_H-M   'P 1'
#
loop_
_entity.id
_entity.type
_entity.pdbx_description
1 polymer ?
#
loop_
_entity_poly.entity_id
_entity_poly.type
_entity_poly.pdbx_seq_one_letter_code
_entity_poly.pdbx_strand_id
1 'polypeptide(L)'
;METLMKEYQDSLKRVLQAKERAILEGRQDDQLLLQDCITSLSWTVEYMKLGREPQNRRPISRYSYMQREVPFDPHSGFFLRRSAAHDTSGRTELSRDRRDLLKKVLDKLTTREREAFILVRGGGYSFSQGAEAMGIKKTSLQNLLARADKKLNVVVRKPPKDRGTIYELLQKVMLGP
;
A
#
# COMPACT_ATOMS: atom_id res chain seq x y z
N MET A 1 -10.10 17.14 32.95
CA MET A 1 -8.98 16.27 32.47
C MET A 1 -7.92 16.09 33.54
N GLU A 2 -7.44 17.16 34.20
CA GLU A 2 -6.46 17.04 35.29
C GLU A 2 -6.98 16.25 36.50
N THR A 3 -8.28 16.38 36.83
CA THR A 3 -8.95 15.59 37.87
C THR A 3 -8.92 14.09 37.57
N LEU A 4 -9.33 13.69 36.36
CA LEU A 4 -9.29 12.29 35.92
C LEU A 4 -7.87 11.71 35.93
N MET A 5 -6.87 12.49 35.51
CA MET A 5 -5.48 12.03 35.52
C MET A 5 -4.97 11.78 36.94
N LYS A 6 -5.35 12.62 37.93
CA LYS A 6 -5.03 12.38 39.35
C LYS A 6 -5.68 11.12 39.88
N GLU A 7 -6.96 10.88 39.58
CA GLU A 7 -7.69 9.68 40.01
C GLU A 7 -7.03 8.39 39.52
N TYR A 8 -6.57 8.37 38.25
CA TYR A 8 -5.84 7.23 37.68
C TYR A 8 -4.46 7.04 38.32
N GLN A 9 -3.74 8.13 38.64
CA GLN A 9 -2.46 8.05 39.34
C GLN A 9 -2.63 7.53 40.78
N ASP A 10 -3.68 7.93 41.48
CA ASP A 10 -3.96 7.45 42.83
C ASP A 10 -4.40 5.98 42.81
N SER A 11 -5.18 5.58 41.81
CA SER A 11 -5.53 4.17 41.59
C SER A 11 -4.28 3.33 41.32
N LEU A 12 -3.34 3.80 40.50
CA LEU A 12 -2.07 3.12 40.24
C LEU A 12 -1.28 2.90 41.54
N LYS A 13 -1.19 3.91 42.41
CA LYS A 13 -0.52 3.79 43.71
C LYS A 13 -1.17 2.73 44.60
N ARG A 14 -2.50 2.69 44.66
CA ARG A 14 -3.24 1.69 45.45
C ARG A 14 -2.98 0.27 44.96
N VAL A 15 -2.96 0.06 43.64
CA VAL A 15 -2.71 -1.26 43.04
C VAL A 15 -1.26 -1.70 43.28
N LEU A 16 -0.29 -0.79 43.21
CA LEU A 16 1.11 -1.09 43.58
C LEU A 16 1.25 -1.56 45.03
N GLN A 17 0.62 -0.84 45.96
CA GLN A 17 0.58 -1.22 47.39
C GLN A 17 -0.16 -2.54 47.63
N ALA A 18 -1.22 -2.82 46.86
CA ALA A 18 -1.92 -4.10 46.93
C ALA A 18 -1.03 -5.24 46.42
N LYS A 19 -0.23 -5.00 45.36
CA LYS A 19 0.69 -5.99 44.82
C LYS A 19 1.81 -6.30 45.81
N GLU A 20 2.39 -5.29 46.45
CA GLU A 20 3.39 -5.50 47.51
C GLU A 20 2.85 -6.38 48.63
N ARG A 21 1.62 -6.13 49.09
CA ARG A 21 0.94 -6.98 50.08
C ARG A 21 0.74 -8.41 49.57
N ALA A 22 0.30 -8.59 48.33
CA ALA A 22 0.12 -9.92 47.73
C ALA A 22 1.46 -10.69 47.57
N ILE A 23 2.58 -9.99 47.40
CA ILE A 23 3.92 -10.58 47.39
C ILE A 23 4.29 -11.09 48.78
N LEU A 24 4.08 -10.27 49.82
CA LEU A 24 4.36 -10.65 51.21
C LEU A 24 3.51 -11.85 51.66
N GLU A 25 2.27 -11.92 51.20
CA GLU A 25 1.33 -12.99 51.52
C GLU A 25 1.48 -14.22 50.61
N GLY A 26 2.37 -14.19 49.61
CA GLY A 26 2.63 -15.33 48.71
C GLY A 26 1.50 -15.67 47.74
N ARG A 27 0.52 -14.77 47.53
CA ARG A 27 -0.64 -14.99 46.65
C ARG A 27 -0.27 -14.77 45.17
N GLN A 28 0.21 -15.80 44.50
CA GLN A 28 0.71 -15.71 43.11
C GLN A 28 -0.36 -15.27 42.10
N ASP A 29 -1.59 -15.77 42.22
CA ASP A 29 -2.69 -15.41 41.30
C ASP A 29 -3.04 -13.92 41.39
N ASP A 30 -3.11 -13.39 42.61
CA ASP A 30 -3.35 -11.96 42.85
C ASP A 30 -2.20 -11.10 42.33
N GLN A 31 -0.95 -11.58 42.44
CA GLN A 31 0.20 -10.85 41.89
C GLN A 31 0.11 -10.71 40.36
N LEU A 32 -0.32 -11.75 39.65
CA LEU A 32 -0.50 -11.72 38.20
C LEU A 32 -1.63 -10.75 37.81
N LEU A 33 -2.78 -10.86 38.48
CA LEU A 33 -3.92 -9.98 38.21
C LEU A 33 -3.59 -8.51 38.50
N LEU A 34 -2.94 -8.23 39.63
CA LEU A 34 -2.52 -6.87 39.99
C LEU A 34 -1.45 -6.33 39.03
N GLN A 35 -0.57 -7.18 38.51
CA GLN A 35 0.41 -6.80 37.48
C GLN A 35 -0.27 -6.37 36.17
N ASP A 36 -1.32 -7.09 35.75
CA ASP A 36 -2.10 -6.72 34.58
C ASP A 36 -2.85 -5.39 34.81
N CYS A 37 -3.42 -5.18 36.00
CA CYS A 37 -4.04 -3.90 36.38
C CYS A 37 -3.04 -2.72 36.33
N ILE A 38 -1.83 -2.88 36.87
CA ILE A 38 -0.76 -1.87 36.81
C ILE A 38 -0.40 -1.54 35.36
N THR A 39 -0.34 -2.56 34.53
CA THR A 39 -0.02 -2.42 33.10
C THR A 39 -1.11 -1.59 32.41
N SER A 40 -2.39 -1.91 32.61
CA SER A 40 -3.51 -1.16 32.02
C SER A 40 -3.59 0.30 32.50
N LEU A 41 -3.43 0.53 33.81
CA LEU A 41 -3.48 1.87 34.41
C LEU A 41 -2.31 2.74 33.93
N SER A 42 -1.09 2.20 33.91
CA SER A 42 0.08 2.94 33.42
C SER A 42 -0.07 3.34 31.95
N TRP A 43 -0.64 2.46 31.12
CA TRP A 43 -0.88 2.75 29.70
C TRP A 43 -1.89 3.89 29.54
N THR A 44 -2.96 3.85 30.33
CA THR A 44 -4.02 4.87 30.29
C THR A 44 -3.48 6.24 30.71
N VAL A 45 -2.66 6.29 31.77
CA VAL A 45 -2.00 7.54 32.21
C VAL A 45 -1.05 8.08 31.13
N GLU A 46 -0.31 7.20 30.45
CA GLU A 46 0.60 7.56 29.36
C GLU A 46 -0.16 8.12 28.15
N TYR A 47 -1.26 7.47 27.76
CA TYR A 47 -2.15 7.92 26.69
C TYR A 47 -2.70 9.33 26.99
N MET A 48 -3.22 9.53 28.20
CA MET A 48 -3.77 10.83 28.63
C MET A 48 -2.72 11.94 28.68
N LYS A 49 -1.45 11.61 28.96
CA LYS A 49 -0.33 12.58 28.94
C LYS A 49 0.14 12.94 27.54
N LEU A 50 0.24 11.95 26.65
CA LEU A 50 0.77 12.12 25.30
C LEU A 50 -0.28 12.67 24.32
N GLY A 51 -1.57 12.44 24.58
CA GLY A 51 -2.66 12.77 23.65
C GLY A 51 -2.64 11.93 22.36
N ARG A 52 -1.77 10.92 22.29
CA ARG A 52 -1.62 9.96 21.21
C ARG A 52 -1.40 8.56 21.79
N GLU A 53 -1.71 7.54 21.00
CA GLU A 53 -1.53 6.15 21.41
C GLU A 53 -0.07 5.85 21.80
N PRO A 54 0.19 5.33 23.02
CA PRO A 54 1.51 4.90 23.44
C PRO A 54 2.03 3.78 22.52
N GLN A 55 3.35 3.75 22.31
CA GLN A 55 3.99 2.74 21.47
C GLN A 55 3.60 1.31 21.90
N ASN A 56 3.41 0.42 20.92
CA ASN A 56 2.98 -0.96 21.16
C ASN A 56 3.92 -1.67 22.15
N ARG A 57 3.38 -2.12 23.29
CA ARG A 57 4.16 -2.66 24.42
C ARG A 57 4.74 -4.05 24.19
N ARG A 58 4.19 -4.79 23.21
CA ARG A 58 4.66 -6.14 22.87
C ARG A 58 5.44 -6.08 21.56
N PRO A 59 6.66 -6.65 21.51
CA PRO A 59 7.39 -6.73 20.25
C PRO A 59 6.63 -7.59 19.25
N ILE A 60 6.79 -7.29 17.96
CA ILE A 60 6.12 -8.02 16.87
C ILE A 60 6.40 -9.53 16.90
N SER A 61 7.53 -9.93 17.49
CA SER A 61 7.91 -11.33 17.71
C SER A 61 7.00 -12.10 18.65
N ARG A 62 6.26 -11.43 19.56
CA ARG A 62 5.30 -12.09 20.48
C ARG A 62 3.87 -12.19 19.94
N TYR A 63 3.58 -11.60 18.78
CA TYR A 63 2.30 -11.82 18.10
C TYR A 63 2.26 -13.23 17.51
N SER A 64 1.10 -13.89 17.65
CA SER A 64 0.81 -15.13 16.91
C SER A 64 0.83 -14.86 15.40
N TYR A 65 1.01 -15.90 14.57
CA TYR A 65 1.01 -15.77 13.12
C TYR A 65 -0.21 -14.95 12.61
N MET A 66 -1.41 -15.28 13.11
CA MET A 66 -2.67 -14.61 12.77
C MET A 66 -2.74 -13.15 13.23
N GLN A 67 -2.00 -12.77 14.27
CA GLN A 67 -1.94 -11.38 14.76
C GLN A 67 -0.87 -10.54 14.03
N ARG A 68 0.08 -11.20 13.34
CA ARG A 68 1.06 -10.53 12.47
C ARG A 68 0.49 -10.24 11.09
N GLU A 69 -0.50 -11.01 10.69
CA GLU A 69 -1.15 -10.87 9.39
C GLU A 69 -2.33 -9.92 9.49
N VAL A 70 -2.35 -8.90 8.65
CA VAL A 70 -3.54 -8.08 8.41
C VAL A 70 -4.23 -8.71 7.20
N PRO A 71 -5.51 -9.13 7.31
CA PRO A 71 -6.24 -9.66 6.16
C PRO A 71 -6.24 -8.60 5.07
N PHE A 72 -5.56 -8.92 3.98
CA PHE A 72 -5.29 -8.01 2.88
C PHE A 72 -6.03 -8.51 1.64
N ASP A 73 -6.89 -7.66 1.09
CA ASP A 73 -7.50 -7.90 -0.22
C ASP A 73 -6.46 -7.56 -1.31
N PRO A 74 -6.03 -8.53 -2.13
CA PRO A 74 -5.10 -8.30 -3.24
C PRO A 74 -5.61 -7.29 -4.27
N HIS A 75 -6.91 -7.02 -4.32
CA HIS A 75 -7.52 -6.03 -5.21
C HIS A 75 -7.69 -4.64 -4.54
N SER A 76 -7.50 -4.56 -3.22
CA SER A 76 -7.41 -3.28 -2.52
C SER A 76 -6.05 -2.64 -2.84
N GLY A 77 -5.97 -1.91 -3.96
CA GLY A 77 -4.76 -1.22 -4.43
C GLY A 77 -4.16 -0.17 -3.48
N PHE A 78 -4.64 -0.08 -2.24
CA PHE A 78 -4.29 0.93 -1.25
C PHE A 78 -2.84 0.82 -0.75
N PHE A 79 -2.30 -0.40 -0.62
CA PHE A 79 -0.92 -0.63 -0.12
C PHE A 79 0.13 -0.73 -1.23
N LEU A 80 -0.21 -1.28 -2.41
CA LEU A 80 0.67 -1.20 -3.58
C LEU A 80 0.93 0.26 -3.96
N ARG A 81 -0.08 1.12 -3.79
CA ARG A 81 0.01 2.57 -3.94
C ARG A 81 0.79 3.25 -2.81
N ARG A 82 0.88 2.65 -1.62
CA ARG A 82 1.60 3.23 -0.46
C ARG A 82 3.11 2.94 -0.47
N SER A 83 3.56 1.78 -0.94
CA SER A 83 4.99 1.58 -1.25
C SER A 83 5.45 2.45 -2.41
N ALA A 84 4.56 2.81 -3.35
CA ALA A 84 4.79 3.86 -4.34
C ALA A 84 4.58 5.30 -3.80
N ALA A 85 3.98 5.47 -2.61
CA ALA A 85 3.62 6.79 -2.09
C ALA A 85 4.78 7.55 -1.45
N HIS A 86 5.91 6.90 -1.16
CA HIS A 86 7.13 7.62 -0.75
C HIS A 86 7.71 8.48 -1.89
N ASP A 87 7.18 8.35 -3.12
CA ASP A 87 7.45 9.22 -4.28
C ASP A 87 6.27 10.14 -4.67
N THR A 88 5.34 10.46 -3.74
CA THR A 88 4.18 11.33 -4.05
C THR A 88 4.40 12.84 -3.86
N SER A 89 5.65 13.29 -3.77
CA SER A 89 5.97 14.72 -3.93
C SER A 89 5.75 15.24 -5.36
N GLY A 90 5.41 14.36 -6.30
CA GLY A 90 4.90 14.75 -7.60
C GLY A 90 3.85 13.76 -8.06
N ARG A 91 2.57 14.10 -7.86
CA ARG A 91 1.55 13.77 -8.86
C ARG A 91 2.01 14.43 -10.15
N THR A 92 2.92 13.77 -10.87
CA THR A 92 3.41 14.24 -12.14
C THR A 92 2.26 13.99 -13.09
N GLU A 93 1.35 14.97 -13.15
CA GLU A 93 0.70 15.26 -14.41
C GLU A 93 1.75 15.03 -15.49
N LEU A 94 1.51 14.06 -16.38
CA LEU A 94 2.39 13.85 -17.51
C LEU A 94 2.59 15.22 -18.14
N SER A 95 3.85 15.69 -18.19
CA SER A 95 4.17 16.95 -18.85
C SER A 95 3.44 17.00 -20.19
N ARG A 96 2.92 18.16 -20.59
CA ARG A 96 2.16 18.30 -21.86
C ARG A 96 2.91 17.63 -23.02
N ASP A 97 4.23 17.78 -23.04
CA ASP A 97 5.15 17.15 -24.00
C ASP A 97 5.06 15.61 -24.02
N ARG A 98 4.89 14.97 -22.86
CA ARG A 98 4.72 13.52 -22.74
C ARG A 98 3.36 13.06 -23.25
N ARG A 99 2.30 13.82 -22.98
CA ARG A 99 0.95 13.51 -23.52
C ARG A 99 0.95 13.65 -25.04
N ASP A 100 1.60 14.68 -25.56
CA ASP A 100 1.69 14.93 -27.00
C ASP A 100 2.59 13.90 -27.70
N LEU A 101 3.68 13.48 -27.07
CA LEU A 101 4.50 12.35 -27.54
C LEU A 101 3.67 11.06 -27.59
N LEU A 102 2.92 10.75 -26.54
CA LEU A 102 2.07 9.56 -26.47
C LEU A 102 1.04 9.56 -27.60
N LYS A 103 0.36 10.69 -27.83
CA LYS A 103 -0.60 10.86 -28.93
C LYS A 103 0.06 10.61 -30.28
N LYS A 104 1.19 11.28 -30.56
CA LYS A 104 1.96 11.10 -31.81
C LYS A 104 2.39 9.67 -32.06
N VAL A 105 2.70 8.94 -30.99
CA VAL A 105 3.12 7.54 -31.05
C VAL A 105 1.92 6.63 -31.33
N LEU A 106 0.81 6.82 -30.61
CA LEU A 106 -0.42 6.04 -30.79
C LEU A 106 -1.08 6.30 -32.16
N ASP A 107 -0.91 7.49 -32.72
CA ASP A 107 -1.40 7.88 -34.06
C ASP A 107 -0.74 7.13 -35.21
N LYS A 108 0.39 6.47 -34.98
CA LYS A 108 1.04 5.62 -35.99
C LYS A 108 0.53 4.18 -35.98
N LEU A 109 -0.23 3.80 -34.97
CA LEU A 109 -0.87 2.49 -34.87
C LEU A 109 -2.21 2.52 -35.60
N THR A 110 -2.54 1.44 -36.31
CA THR A 110 -3.91 1.24 -36.81
C THR A 110 -4.87 1.04 -35.65
N THR A 111 -6.16 1.29 -35.84
CA THR A 111 -7.19 1.19 -34.79
C THR A 111 -7.14 -0.16 -34.06
N ARG A 112 -7.01 -1.27 -34.82
CA ARG A 112 -6.93 -2.62 -34.26
C ARG A 112 -5.63 -2.91 -33.52
N GLU A 113 -4.50 -2.38 -33.98
CA GLU A 113 -3.21 -2.49 -33.27
C GLU A 113 -3.23 -1.67 -31.98
N ARG A 114 -3.83 -0.47 -32.04
CA ARG A 114 -3.97 0.43 -30.89
C ARG A 114 -4.84 -0.19 -29.80
N GLU A 115 -5.99 -0.74 -30.16
CA GLU A 115 -6.88 -1.44 -29.22
C GLU A 115 -6.18 -2.63 -28.54
N ALA A 116 -5.54 -3.50 -29.33
CA ALA A 116 -4.80 -4.65 -28.80
C ALA A 116 -3.68 -4.23 -27.84
N PHE A 117 -2.98 -3.15 -28.19
CA PHE A 117 -1.89 -2.62 -27.40
C PHE A 117 -2.36 -1.96 -26.10
N ILE A 118 -3.46 -1.19 -26.13
CA ILE A 118 -4.07 -0.59 -24.93
C ILE A 118 -4.57 -1.70 -23.99
N LEU A 119 -5.24 -2.73 -24.50
CA LEU A 119 -5.73 -3.84 -23.66
C LEU A 119 -4.59 -4.56 -22.96
N VAL A 120 -3.59 -5.03 -23.70
CA VAL A 120 -2.54 -5.87 -23.11
C VAL A 120 -1.50 -5.05 -22.33
N ARG A 121 -0.98 -3.96 -22.90
CA ARG A 121 0.11 -3.17 -22.29
C ARG A 121 -0.40 -2.05 -21.39
N GLY A 122 -1.55 -1.46 -21.70
CA GLY A 122 -2.17 -0.40 -20.90
C GLY A 122 -3.05 -0.94 -19.77
N GLY A 123 -3.87 -1.95 -20.06
CA GLY A 123 -4.83 -2.54 -19.11
C GLY A 123 -4.34 -3.80 -18.40
N GLY A 124 -3.17 -4.35 -18.76
CA GLY A 124 -2.59 -5.53 -18.12
C GLY A 124 -3.32 -6.84 -18.39
N TYR A 125 -4.22 -6.89 -19.37
CA TYR A 125 -4.94 -8.12 -19.72
C TYR A 125 -3.98 -9.19 -20.29
N SER A 126 -4.24 -10.45 -19.95
CA SER A 126 -3.53 -11.58 -20.58
C SER A 126 -3.86 -11.68 -22.07
N PHE A 127 -2.97 -12.31 -22.86
CA PHE A 127 -3.20 -12.47 -24.30
C PHE A 127 -4.48 -13.25 -24.64
N SER A 128 -4.95 -14.13 -23.76
CA SER A 128 -6.24 -14.83 -23.94
C SER A 128 -7.40 -13.89 -23.68
N GLN A 129 -7.38 -13.13 -22.57
CA GLN A 129 -8.44 -12.19 -22.22
C GLN A 129 -8.56 -11.04 -23.24
N GLY A 130 -7.44 -10.49 -23.71
CA GLY A 130 -7.46 -9.45 -24.74
C GLY A 130 -7.98 -9.95 -26.09
N ALA A 131 -7.75 -11.23 -26.40
CA ALA A 131 -8.20 -11.85 -27.64
C ALA A 131 -9.73 -12.10 -27.59
N GLU A 132 -10.22 -12.57 -26.45
CA GLU A 132 -11.65 -12.72 -26.16
C GLU A 132 -12.37 -11.37 -26.22
N ALA A 133 -11.83 -10.33 -25.57
CA ALA A 133 -12.39 -8.98 -25.58
C ALA A 133 -12.50 -8.37 -27.00
N MET A 134 -11.57 -8.73 -27.90
CA MET A 134 -11.60 -8.27 -29.30
C MET A 134 -12.31 -9.24 -30.26
N GLY A 135 -12.80 -10.40 -29.78
CA GLY A 135 -13.42 -11.43 -30.61
C GLY A 135 -12.47 -12.07 -31.64
N ILE A 136 -11.18 -12.16 -31.34
CA ILE A 136 -10.12 -12.60 -32.26
C ILE A 136 -9.34 -13.78 -31.64
N LYS A 137 -8.65 -14.58 -32.46
CA LYS A 137 -7.76 -15.65 -31.96
C LYS A 137 -6.54 -15.07 -31.23
N LYS A 138 -6.07 -15.77 -30.18
CA LYS A 138 -4.86 -15.40 -29.42
C LYS A 138 -3.63 -15.14 -30.29
N THR A 139 -3.40 -15.98 -31.31
CA THR A 139 -2.29 -15.83 -32.26
C THR A 139 -2.40 -14.54 -33.09
N SER A 140 -3.61 -14.18 -33.51
CA SER A 140 -3.89 -12.94 -34.23
C SER A 140 -3.69 -11.70 -33.34
N LEU A 141 -4.05 -11.76 -32.05
CA LEU A 141 -3.74 -10.71 -31.08
C LEU A 141 -2.23 -10.52 -30.90
N GLN A 142 -1.48 -11.62 -30.76
CA GLN A 142 -0.01 -11.59 -30.67
C GLN A 142 0.62 -10.94 -31.92
N ASN A 143 0.12 -11.26 -33.11
CA ASN A 143 0.60 -10.66 -34.37
C ASN A 143 0.26 -9.17 -34.48
N LEU A 144 -0.88 -8.72 -33.94
CA LEU A 144 -1.20 -7.29 -33.85
C LEU A 144 -0.26 -6.57 -32.89
N LEU A 145 0.03 -7.18 -31.74
CA LEU A 145 0.94 -6.62 -30.75
C LEU A 145 2.38 -6.53 -31.26
N ALA A 146 2.88 -7.58 -31.93
CA ALA A 146 4.22 -7.60 -32.52
C ALA A 146 4.40 -6.52 -33.60
N ARG A 147 3.35 -6.27 -34.41
CA ARG A 147 3.34 -5.17 -35.39
C ARG A 147 3.31 -3.80 -34.72
N ALA A 148 2.52 -3.65 -33.66
CA ALA A 148 2.51 -2.44 -32.84
C ALA A 148 3.91 -2.16 -32.27
N ASP A 149 4.52 -3.14 -31.59
CA ASP A 149 5.85 -3.02 -30.98
C ASP A 149 6.92 -2.67 -32.03
N LYS A 150 6.85 -3.26 -33.23
CA LYS A 150 7.76 -2.91 -34.34
C LYS A 150 7.60 -1.46 -34.80
N LYS A 151 6.37 -0.96 -34.94
CA LYS A 151 6.09 0.43 -35.31
C LYS A 151 6.57 1.39 -34.22
N LEU A 152 6.34 1.05 -32.96
CA LEU A 152 6.75 1.84 -31.81
C LEU A 152 8.27 1.94 -31.68
N ASN A 153 8.99 0.83 -31.87
CA ASN A 153 10.46 0.81 -31.82
C ASN A 153 11.12 1.72 -32.88
N VAL A 154 10.52 1.85 -34.07
CA VAL A 154 11.02 2.78 -35.11
C VAL A 154 10.84 4.24 -34.68
N VAL A 155 9.77 4.55 -33.95
CA VAL A 155 9.47 5.90 -33.47
C VAL A 155 10.35 6.28 -32.29
N VAL A 156 10.60 5.33 -31.38
CA VAL A 156 11.44 5.51 -30.18
C VAL A 156 12.92 5.57 -30.50
N ARG A 157 13.38 5.01 -31.63
CA ARG A 157 14.79 5.08 -32.09
C ARG A 157 15.34 6.51 -32.28
N LYS A 158 14.49 7.54 -32.29
CA LYS A 158 14.89 8.92 -31.95
C LYS A 158 14.49 9.21 -30.50
N PRO A 159 15.25 8.75 -29.49
CA PRO A 159 14.88 9.05 -28.12
C PRO A 159 15.13 10.55 -27.87
N PRO A 160 14.18 11.29 -27.28
CA PRO A 160 14.55 12.48 -26.54
C PRO A 160 15.50 12.02 -25.42
N LYS A 161 16.60 12.74 -25.22
CA LYS A 161 17.74 12.38 -24.34
C LYS A 161 17.38 12.14 -22.86
N ASP A 162 16.12 12.32 -22.46
CA ASP A 162 15.65 12.13 -21.10
C ASP A 162 14.41 11.19 -21.03
N ARG A 163 14.61 10.09 -20.28
CA ARG A 163 13.66 9.48 -19.31
C ARG A 163 12.42 8.74 -19.83
N GLY A 164 12.44 7.42 -19.59
CA GLY A 164 11.26 6.54 -19.45
C GLY A 164 10.82 5.87 -20.74
N THR A 165 10.85 4.54 -20.77
CA THR A 165 10.36 3.73 -21.90
C THR A 165 8.86 3.99 -22.11
N ILE A 166 8.38 4.02 -23.36
CA ILE A 166 6.96 4.29 -23.69
C ILE A 166 5.98 3.40 -22.90
N TYR A 167 6.38 2.17 -22.61
CA TYR A 167 5.63 1.22 -21.79
C TYR A 167 5.36 1.75 -20.36
N GLU A 168 6.35 2.39 -19.74
CA GLU A 168 6.22 2.97 -18.40
C GLU A 168 5.30 4.21 -18.40
N LEU A 169 5.35 5.00 -19.48
CA LEU A 169 4.47 6.16 -19.64
C LEU A 169 3.01 5.72 -19.83
N LEU A 170 2.75 4.69 -20.64
CA LEU A 170 1.40 4.16 -20.85
C LEU A 170 0.80 3.55 -19.59
N GLN A 171 1.61 2.79 -18.85
CA GLN A 171 1.18 2.20 -17.59
C GLN A 171 0.81 3.27 -16.56
N LYS A 172 1.57 4.38 -16.51
CA LYS A 172 1.25 5.57 -15.69
C LYS A 172 0.02 6.36 -16.16
N VAL A 173 -0.30 6.36 -17.45
CA VAL A 173 -1.50 7.03 -18.00
C VAL A 173 -2.77 6.24 -17.68
N MET A 174 -2.72 4.92 -17.87
CA MET A 174 -3.89 4.04 -17.78
C MET A 174 -4.23 3.66 -16.34
N LEU A 175 -3.22 3.49 -15.49
CA LEU A 175 -3.39 3.39 -14.03
C LEU A 175 -3.55 4.80 -13.43
N GLY A 176 -4.44 5.62 -14.00
CA GLY A 176 -4.68 7.01 -13.55
C GLY A 176 -4.76 7.14 -12.02
N PRO A 177 -4.51 8.35 -11.48
CA PRO A 177 -4.03 8.60 -10.12
C PRO A 177 -4.47 7.60 -9.07
#